data_AF-A0A2R4C5Z9-F1
#
_entry.id   AF-A0A2R4C5Z9-F1
#
_cell.length_a   1.000
_cell.length_b   1.000
_cell.length_c   1.000
_cell.angle_alpha   90.00
_cell.angle_beta   90.00
_cell.angle_gamma   90.00
#
_symmetry.space_group_name_H-M   'P 1'
#
loop_
_entity.id
_entity.type
_entity.pdbx_description
1 polymer ?
#
loop_
_entity_poly.entity_id
_entity_poly.type
_entity_poly.pdbx_seq_one_letter_code
_entity_poly.pdbx_strand_id
1 'polypeptide(L)'
;MKNHFSAWLASALACLTLPAAAHNAVLTHAGHTFSYQESLETAEGDLQGEVIGVIHVTREDGLVSIYQEKTALRPGCGDEPGAEYVGGDFVALCGHLGGRHYTKTLFRLTPEPAPVAQLDYYDNPAPIGIDRHGFLRTRVLRRDVFPGVTGPVYFPFVYVLDGAADKPAFRRDFSVTARPLYLDYYEALKREGRPRVHYRAMAAALVAAADTVFACRELRALQKALPASVDLPGWLRTLPRAGYPGFELAGCKG
;
A
#
# COMPACT_ATOMS: atom_id res chain seq x y z
N MET A 1 12.45 46.72 -56.39
CA MET A 1 11.01 46.36 -56.41
C MET A 1 10.78 45.29 -55.35
N LYS A 2 9.90 45.60 -54.38
CA LYS A 2 9.07 44.71 -53.52
C LYS A 2 9.80 43.62 -52.72
N ASN A 3 10.09 43.81 -51.43
CA ASN A 3 9.21 43.57 -50.26
C ASN A 3 8.33 42.32 -50.36
N HIS A 4 8.49 41.40 -49.40
CA HIS A 4 7.48 40.84 -48.46
C HIS A 4 8.10 39.58 -47.81
N PHE A 5 8.61 39.67 -46.58
CA PHE A 5 7.89 39.36 -45.33
C PHE A 5 6.94 38.15 -45.45
N SER A 6 7.27 37.05 -44.79
CA SER A 6 6.31 36.23 -44.03
C SER A 6 7.07 35.28 -43.12
N ALA A 7 7.26 35.75 -41.89
CA ALA A 7 7.61 34.93 -40.74
C ALA A 7 6.45 33.95 -40.48
N TRP A 8 6.73 32.66 -40.56
CA TRP A 8 5.84 31.64 -40.02
C TRP A 8 6.04 31.56 -38.52
N LEU A 9 5.20 32.31 -37.79
CA LEU A 9 4.93 32.11 -36.38
C LEU A 9 4.23 30.75 -36.22
N ALA A 10 4.98 29.71 -35.87
CA ALA A 10 4.39 28.52 -35.27
C ALA A 10 4.02 28.87 -33.83
N SER A 11 2.76 29.18 -33.61
CA SER A 11 2.17 29.33 -32.29
C SER A 11 2.36 28.03 -31.51
N ALA A 12 3.29 28.03 -30.56
CA ALA A 12 3.33 27.04 -29.50
C ALA A 12 2.07 27.22 -28.64
N LEU A 13 1.05 26.40 -28.91
CA LEU A 13 0.01 26.12 -27.93
C LEU A 13 0.70 25.42 -26.75
N ALA A 14 1.10 26.22 -25.76
CA ALA A 14 1.31 25.73 -24.42
C ALA A 14 -0.02 25.14 -23.96
N CYS A 15 -0.14 23.82 -24.08
CA CYS A 15 -1.17 23.06 -23.40
C CYS A 15 -0.92 23.32 -21.90
N LEU A 16 -1.69 24.25 -21.32
CA LEU A 16 -1.82 24.40 -19.88
C LEU A 16 -2.41 23.08 -19.38
N THR A 17 -1.54 22.14 -19.02
CA THR A 17 -1.93 21.01 -18.20
C THR A 17 -2.39 21.62 -16.88
N LEU A 18 -3.71 21.59 -16.65
CA LEU A 18 -4.28 21.86 -15.34
C LEU A 18 -3.44 21.05 -14.33
N PRO A 19 -2.89 21.66 -13.27
CA PRO A 19 -2.28 20.88 -12.21
C PRO A 19 -3.33 19.86 -11.74
N ALA A 20 -2.90 18.61 -11.57
CA ALA A 20 -3.72 17.60 -10.92
C ALA A 20 -4.31 18.23 -9.65
N ALA A 21 -5.62 18.00 -9.40
CA ALA A 21 -6.30 18.61 -8.27
C ALA A 21 -5.50 18.35 -6.99
N ALA A 22 -5.09 19.42 -6.31
CA ALA A 22 -4.29 19.32 -5.09
C ALA A 22 -5.02 18.42 -4.07
N HIS A 23 -4.43 17.28 -3.72
CA HIS A 23 -5.04 16.38 -2.75
C HIS A 23 -4.91 16.98 -1.35
N ASN A 24 -6.05 17.38 -0.79
CA ASN A 24 -6.14 17.90 0.56
C ASN A 24 -7.14 17.05 1.34
N ALA A 25 -6.74 16.57 2.50
CA ALA A 25 -7.59 15.80 3.39
C ALA A 25 -7.52 16.41 4.79
N VAL A 26 -8.69 16.50 5.45
CA VAL A 26 -8.82 17.01 6.81
C VAL A 26 -9.75 16.08 7.58
N LEU A 27 -9.32 15.68 8.76
CA LEU A 27 -10.09 14.88 9.70
C LEU A 27 -10.00 15.53 11.07
N THR A 28 -11.13 15.94 11.63
CA THR A 28 -11.19 16.41 13.02
C THR A 28 -11.67 15.27 13.91
N HIS A 29 -10.89 14.92 14.92
CA HIS A 29 -11.20 13.84 15.85
C HIS A 29 -10.51 14.04 17.20
N ALA A 30 -11.20 13.68 18.29
CA ALA A 30 -10.70 13.74 19.66
C ALA A 30 -10.06 15.11 20.03
N GLY A 31 -10.67 16.23 19.62
CA GLY A 31 -10.16 17.57 19.92
C GLY A 31 -8.94 18.01 19.10
N HIS A 32 -8.63 17.30 18.01
CA HIS A 32 -7.49 17.55 17.13
C HIS A 32 -7.91 17.56 15.66
N THR A 33 -7.20 18.32 14.85
CA THR A 33 -7.34 18.35 13.39
C THR A 33 -6.11 17.71 12.77
N PHE A 34 -6.33 16.63 12.02
CA PHE A 34 -5.35 15.91 11.24
C PHE A 34 -5.51 16.30 9.79
N SER A 35 -4.48 16.86 9.17
CA SER A 35 -4.54 17.26 7.78
C SER A 35 -3.34 16.80 6.98
N TYR A 36 -3.62 16.44 5.74
CA TYR A 36 -2.66 16.23 4.68
C TYR A 36 -2.92 17.26 3.59
N GLN A 37 -1.88 17.99 3.17
CA GLN A 37 -1.98 19.00 2.11
C GLN A 37 -0.84 18.86 1.12
N GLU A 38 -1.14 18.92 -0.17
CA GLU A 38 -0.10 19.05 -1.19
C GLU A 38 0.44 20.48 -1.24
N SER A 39 1.76 20.61 -1.39
CA SER A 39 2.44 21.90 -1.53
C SER A 39 3.61 21.78 -2.51
N LEU A 40 3.97 22.88 -3.17
CA LEU A 40 5.17 22.94 -3.99
C LEU A 40 6.38 23.21 -3.09
N GLU A 41 7.40 22.36 -3.14
CA GLU A 41 8.63 22.59 -2.38
C GLU A 41 9.45 23.70 -3.05
N THR A 42 9.68 24.79 -2.32
CA THR A 42 10.41 25.96 -2.80
C THR A 42 11.81 26.07 -2.18
N ALA A 43 12.11 25.32 -1.12
CA ALA A 43 13.43 25.31 -0.51
C ALA A 43 14.46 24.65 -1.44
N GLU A 44 15.68 25.16 -1.43
CA GLU A 44 16.80 24.57 -2.19
C GLU A 44 17.10 23.15 -1.70
N GLY A 45 17.28 22.22 -2.64
CA GLY A 45 17.56 20.81 -2.37
C GLY A 45 16.98 19.87 -3.43
N ASP A 46 17.09 18.56 -3.19
CA ASP A 46 16.71 17.51 -4.14
C ASP A 46 15.22 17.51 -4.54
N LEU A 47 14.37 18.17 -3.74
CA LEU A 47 12.93 18.25 -3.95
C LEU A 47 12.48 19.64 -4.45
N GLN A 48 13.40 20.58 -4.70
CA GLN A 48 13.02 21.92 -5.15
C GLN A 48 12.24 21.86 -6.46
N GLY A 49 11.04 22.43 -6.47
CA GLY A 49 10.11 22.41 -7.61
C GLY A 49 9.22 21.16 -7.68
N GLU A 50 9.35 20.22 -6.75
CA GLU A 50 8.48 19.04 -6.66
C GLU A 50 7.23 19.32 -5.81
N VAL A 51 6.15 18.59 -6.11
CA VAL A 51 4.96 18.57 -5.24
C VAL A 51 5.23 17.60 -4.09
N ILE A 52 5.17 18.12 -2.87
CA ILE A 52 5.34 17.41 -1.61
C ILE A 52 4.02 17.33 -0.84
N GLY A 53 3.88 16.34 0.03
CA GLY A 53 2.79 16.30 0.99
C GLY A 53 3.21 16.90 2.33
N VAL A 54 2.33 17.67 2.97
CA VAL A 54 2.56 18.24 4.30
C VAL A 54 1.51 17.69 5.24
N ILE A 55 1.97 17.02 6.28
CA ILE A 55 1.15 16.57 7.39
C ILE A 55 1.15 17.65 8.45
N HIS A 56 -0.04 18.07 8.89
CA HIS A 56 -0.21 18.90 10.08
C HIS A 56 -1.18 18.22 11.04
N VAL A 57 -0.81 18.20 12.32
CA VAL A 57 -1.72 17.87 13.41
C VAL A 57 -1.77 19.06 14.35
N THR A 58 -2.95 19.64 14.50
CA THR A 58 -3.21 20.78 15.38
C THR A 58 -4.26 20.42 16.42
N ARG A 59 -4.30 21.17 17.53
CA ARG A 59 -5.50 21.17 18.38
C ARG A 59 -6.68 21.75 17.59
N GLU A 60 -7.90 21.36 17.95
CA GLU A 60 -9.12 21.77 17.25
C GLU A 60 -9.31 23.30 17.21
N ASP A 61 -8.77 24.04 18.19
CA ASP A 61 -8.74 25.51 18.17
C ASP A 61 -7.83 26.09 17.07
N GLY A 62 -7.02 25.25 16.42
CA GLY A 62 -6.09 25.61 15.35
C GLY A 62 -4.88 26.42 15.81
N LEU A 63 -4.76 26.72 17.11
CA LEU A 63 -3.76 27.64 17.65
C LEU A 63 -2.43 26.94 17.96
N VAL A 64 -2.48 25.63 18.22
CA VAL A 64 -1.31 24.85 18.63
C VAL A 64 -1.04 23.75 17.60
N SER A 65 0.08 23.88 16.89
CA SER A 65 0.65 22.80 16.08
C SER A 65 1.37 21.80 16.99
N ILE A 66 0.92 20.56 16.96
CA ILE A 66 1.48 19.44 17.75
C ILE A 66 2.48 18.67 16.90
N TYR A 67 2.18 18.54 15.61
CA TYR A 67 3.00 17.78 14.67
C TYR A 67 3.01 18.43 13.30
N GLN A 68 4.18 18.47 12.69
CA GLN A 68 4.33 18.87 11.30
C GLN A 68 5.43 18.05 10.62
N GLU A 69 5.12 17.48 9.47
CA GLU A 69 6.08 16.74 8.65
C GLU A 69 5.91 17.11 7.17
N LYS A 70 7.03 17.37 6.50
CA LYS A 70 7.08 17.39 5.03
C LYS A 70 7.43 15.99 4.53
N THR A 71 6.67 15.50 3.57
CA THR A 71 6.82 14.18 2.96
C THR A 71 7.29 14.36 1.52
N ALA A 72 8.40 13.69 1.17
CA ALA A 72 9.21 13.97 -0.02
C ALA A 72 8.56 13.60 -1.37
N LEU A 73 7.27 13.32 -1.43
CA LEU A 73 6.63 12.73 -2.59
C LEU A 73 5.27 13.33 -2.92
N ARG A 74 5.00 13.40 -4.23
CA ARG A 74 3.64 13.38 -4.78
C ARG A 74 2.85 12.25 -4.12
N PRO A 75 1.67 12.50 -3.55
CA PRO A 75 0.87 11.41 -3.02
C PRO A 75 0.46 10.50 -4.17
N GLY A 76 0.88 9.24 -4.08
CA GLY A 76 0.08 8.13 -4.61
C GLY A 76 -1.22 7.92 -3.84
N CYS A 77 -1.61 8.83 -2.95
CA CYS A 77 -2.89 8.79 -2.25
C CYS A 77 -4.08 9.22 -3.11
N GLY A 78 -3.90 9.39 -4.42
CA GLY A 78 -4.95 9.86 -5.33
C GLY A 78 -6.26 9.06 -5.23
N ASP A 79 -6.18 7.75 -4.98
CA ASP A 79 -7.35 6.87 -4.86
C ASP A 79 -7.69 6.48 -3.40
N GLU A 80 -6.96 7.02 -2.40
CA GLU A 80 -7.12 6.67 -0.99
C GLU A 80 -7.45 7.92 -0.15
N PRO A 81 -8.09 7.78 1.03
CA PRO A 81 -8.27 8.90 1.93
C PRO A 81 -6.90 9.41 2.43
N GLY A 82 -6.58 10.68 2.19
CA GLY A 82 -5.38 11.33 2.74
C GLY A 82 -5.36 11.40 4.27
N ALA A 83 -6.54 11.30 4.90
CA ALA A 83 -6.73 11.15 6.33
C ALA A 83 -7.89 10.18 6.62
N GLU A 84 -7.70 9.24 7.54
CA GLU A 84 -8.64 8.16 7.83
C GLU A 84 -8.70 7.89 9.34
N TYR A 85 -9.91 7.87 9.91
CA TYR A 85 -10.10 7.34 11.26
C TYR A 85 -10.16 5.81 11.20
N VAL A 86 -9.19 5.15 11.84
CA VAL A 86 -9.05 3.68 11.79
C VAL A 86 -9.92 3.01 12.86
N GLY A 87 -10.19 3.71 13.97
CA GLY A 87 -10.93 3.19 15.11
C GLY A 87 -10.12 3.21 16.40
N GLY A 88 -10.83 3.11 17.53
CA GLY A 88 -10.23 3.21 18.85
C GLY A 88 -9.46 4.52 19.02
N ASP A 89 -8.15 4.41 19.25
CA ASP A 89 -7.22 5.50 19.54
C ASP A 89 -6.31 5.83 18.34
N PHE A 90 -6.75 5.54 17.11
CA PHE A 90 -5.89 5.61 15.92
C PHE A 90 -6.46 6.37 14.73
N VAL A 91 -5.60 7.17 14.10
CA VAL A 91 -5.83 7.86 12.82
C VAL A 91 -4.67 7.55 11.87
N ALA A 92 -4.94 7.33 10.60
CA ALA A 92 -3.93 7.17 9.56
C ALA A 92 -3.89 8.41 8.66
N LEU A 93 -2.69 8.92 8.39
CA LEU A 93 -2.43 9.97 7.42
C LEU A 93 -1.55 9.44 6.30
N CYS A 94 -1.82 9.91 5.09
CA CYS A 94 -0.98 9.64 3.95
C CYS A 94 0.40 10.30 4.05
N GLY A 95 1.46 9.56 3.66
CA GLY A 95 2.81 10.08 3.50
C GLY A 95 3.83 9.53 4.50
N HIS A 96 5.11 9.71 4.14
CA HIS A 96 6.30 9.33 4.90
C HIS A 96 7.57 10.02 4.36
N LEU A 97 8.62 9.98 5.19
CA LEU A 97 10.02 10.33 4.97
C LEU A 97 10.82 9.15 4.37
N GLY A 98 10.69 8.87 3.07
CA GLY A 98 11.47 7.76 2.47
C GLY A 98 11.33 7.49 0.97
N GLY A 99 10.67 8.38 0.21
CA GLY A 99 10.65 8.26 -1.26
C GLY A 99 9.84 7.09 -1.84
N ARG A 100 9.03 6.38 -1.04
CA ARG A 100 8.10 5.34 -1.53
C ARG A 100 6.68 5.89 -1.78
N HIS A 101 6.15 5.64 -2.97
CA HIS A 101 4.95 6.29 -3.54
C HIS A 101 3.64 6.05 -2.76
N TYR A 102 3.56 5.01 -1.93
CA TYR A 102 2.36 4.73 -1.14
C TYR A 102 2.71 4.33 0.30
N THR A 103 2.48 5.27 1.22
CA THR A 103 2.79 5.11 2.64
C THR A 103 1.68 5.71 3.49
N LYS A 104 1.33 5.04 4.60
CA LYS A 104 0.43 5.56 5.64
C LYS A 104 1.20 5.66 6.95
N THR A 105 1.22 6.85 7.55
CA THR A 105 1.69 7.09 8.91
C THR A 105 0.51 6.99 9.86
N LEU A 106 0.62 6.09 10.84
CA LEU A 106 -0.41 5.88 11.86
C LEU A 106 -0.09 6.73 13.10
N PHE A 107 -1.06 7.50 13.54
CA PHE A 107 -1.04 8.30 14.75
C PHE A 107 -1.86 7.62 15.85
N ARG A 108 -1.32 7.63 17.06
CA ARG A 108 -2.07 7.32 18.28
C ARG A 108 -2.54 8.61 18.93
N LEU A 109 -3.80 8.70 19.36
CA LEU A 109 -4.37 9.96 19.85
C LEU A 109 -4.04 10.25 21.32
N THR A 110 -3.93 9.21 22.15
CA THR A 110 -3.73 9.35 23.61
C THR A 110 -2.27 9.13 24.01
N PRO A 111 -1.69 9.94 24.93
CA PRO A 111 -2.29 11.10 25.61
C PRO A 111 -2.29 12.40 24.79
N GLU A 112 -1.45 12.49 23.77
CA GLU A 112 -1.44 13.56 22.76
C GLU A 112 -1.05 12.91 21.42
N PRO A 113 -1.56 13.39 20.27
CA PRO A 113 -1.31 12.76 18.98
C PRO A 113 0.18 12.62 18.63
N ALA A 114 0.62 11.39 18.37
CA ALA A 114 1.99 11.10 17.95
C ALA A 114 2.05 9.97 16.90
N PRO A 115 3.00 10.02 15.94
CA PRO A 115 3.20 8.94 15.01
C PRO A 115 3.76 7.71 15.75
N VAL A 116 3.16 6.53 15.52
CA VAL A 116 3.54 5.29 16.21
C VAL A 116 4.00 4.18 15.27
N ALA A 117 3.53 4.19 14.02
CA ALA A 117 3.89 3.16 13.05
C ALA A 117 3.73 3.69 11.63
N GLN A 118 4.42 3.04 10.69
CA GLN A 118 4.35 3.33 9.26
C GLN A 118 4.08 2.06 8.48
N LEU A 119 3.26 2.20 7.44
CA LEU A 119 2.91 1.12 6.53
C LEU A 119 3.30 1.52 5.12
N ASP A 120 4.23 0.77 4.54
CA ASP A 120 4.62 0.90 3.15
C ASP A 120 3.85 -0.08 2.26
N TYR A 121 3.27 0.42 1.17
CA TYR A 121 2.54 -0.37 0.18
C TYR A 121 2.88 0.09 -1.25
N TYR A 122 2.45 -0.68 -2.26
CA TYR A 122 2.71 -0.38 -3.68
C TYR A 122 1.44 -0.17 -4.50
N ASP A 123 0.28 -0.60 -3.98
CA ASP A 123 -1.03 -0.46 -4.59
C ASP A 123 -2.11 -0.59 -3.51
N ASN A 124 -3.30 -0.05 -3.81
CA ASN A 124 -4.44 0.18 -2.92
C ASN A 124 -4.54 -0.89 -1.78
N PRO A 125 -4.19 -0.52 -0.52
CA PRO A 125 -4.23 -1.44 0.60
C PRO A 125 -5.70 -1.68 0.95
N ALA A 126 -6.04 -2.88 1.41
CA ALA A 126 -7.33 -3.03 2.06
C ALA A 126 -7.43 -2.02 3.23
N PRO A 127 -8.62 -1.47 3.53
CA PRO A 127 -8.79 -0.58 4.66
C PRO A 127 -8.17 -1.14 5.94
N ILE A 128 -7.57 -0.28 6.75
CA ILE A 128 -6.99 -0.72 8.02
C ILE A 128 -8.15 -1.01 8.96
N GLY A 129 -8.31 -2.27 9.35
CA GLY A 129 -9.35 -2.70 10.28
C GLY A 129 -8.79 -3.06 11.64
N ILE A 130 -9.61 -2.92 12.68
CA ILE A 130 -9.30 -3.42 14.02
C ILE A 130 -10.00 -4.76 14.21
N ASP A 131 -9.25 -5.79 14.59
CA ASP A 131 -9.84 -7.08 14.90
C ASP A 131 -10.47 -7.11 16.31
N ARG A 132 -11.16 -8.19 16.63
CA ARG A 132 -11.77 -8.41 17.95
C ARG A 132 -10.79 -8.42 19.13
N HIS A 133 -9.49 -8.53 18.88
CA HIS A 133 -8.43 -8.55 19.88
C HIS A 133 -7.74 -7.18 20.00
N GLY A 134 -8.19 -6.17 19.25
CA GLY A 134 -7.62 -4.82 19.27
C GLY A 134 -6.38 -4.65 18.39
N PHE A 135 -5.99 -5.67 17.62
CA PHE A 135 -4.89 -5.55 16.66
C PHE A 135 -5.36 -4.89 15.38
N LEU A 136 -4.59 -3.93 14.88
CA LEU A 136 -4.83 -3.34 13.58
C LEU A 136 -4.30 -4.28 12.50
N ARG A 137 -5.10 -4.51 11.45
CA ARG A 137 -4.71 -5.33 10.30
C ARG A 137 -5.08 -4.69 8.99
N THR A 138 -4.25 -4.95 8.00
CA THR A 138 -4.49 -4.55 6.62
C THR A 138 -3.78 -5.51 5.68
N ARG A 139 -4.38 -5.75 4.51
CA ARG A 139 -3.75 -6.46 3.41
C ARG A 139 -3.11 -5.43 2.48
N VAL A 140 -1.81 -5.53 2.27
CA VAL A 140 -1.09 -4.74 1.28
C VAL A 140 -0.67 -5.61 0.11
N LEU A 141 -0.63 -5.00 -1.07
CA LEU A 141 -0.15 -5.61 -2.30
C LEU A 141 1.25 -5.09 -2.64
N ARG A 142 2.17 -6.01 -2.95
CA ARG A 142 3.58 -5.70 -3.23
C ARG A 142 4.01 -6.23 -4.60
N ARG A 143 4.74 -5.42 -5.37
CA ARG A 143 5.26 -5.76 -6.71
C ARG A 143 6.72 -6.22 -6.69
N ASP A 144 7.47 -5.76 -5.70
CA ASP A 144 8.93 -5.73 -5.63
C ASP A 144 9.55 -6.87 -4.81
N VAL A 145 8.79 -7.92 -4.49
CA VAL A 145 9.23 -8.93 -3.51
C VAL A 145 10.09 -10.06 -4.09
N PHE A 146 10.09 -10.24 -5.41
CA PHE A 146 10.95 -11.22 -6.08
C PHE A 146 11.87 -10.53 -7.08
N PRO A 147 13.20 -10.67 -6.93
CA PRO A 147 14.15 -10.18 -7.92
C PRO A 147 13.85 -10.74 -9.31
N GLY A 148 13.80 -9.88 -10.33
CA GLY A 148 13.59 -10.28 -11.72
C GLY A 148 12.15 -10.63 -12.11
N VAL A 149 11.18 -10.58 -11.18
CA VAL A 149 9.76 -10.60 -11.55
C VAL A 149 9.38 -9.20 -12.03
N THR A 150 9.36 -9.03 -13.35
CA THR A 150 8.90 -7.80 -14.01
C THR A 150 7.44 -7.95 -14.45
N GLY A 151 6.63 -6.90 -14.27
CA GLY A 151 5.21 -6.87 -14.67
C GLY A 151 4.23 -6.57 -13.53
N PRO A 152 2.91 -6.59 -13.79
CA PRO A 152 1.87 -6.13 -12.87
C PRO A 152 1.50 -7.21 -11.82
N VAL A 153 2.45 -8.03 -11.37
CA VAL A 153 2.15 -9.11 -10.42
C VAL A 153 2.19 -8.54 -9.00
N TYR A 154 1.05 -8.63 -8.32
CA TYR A 154 0.87 -8.14 -6.96
C TYR A 154 0.75 -9.30 -5.97
N PHE A 155 1.64 -9.30 -4.98
CA PHE A 155 1.74 -10.31 -3.95
C PHE A 155 1.11 -9.82 -2.64
N PRO A 156 0.17 -10.58 -2.04
CA PRO A 156 -0.53 -10.13 -0.86
C PRO A 156 0.31 -10.36 0.40
N PHE A 157 0.37 -9.36 1.28
CA PHE A 157 0.85 -9.53 2.65
C PHE A 157 -0.18 -8.93 3.61
N VAL A 158 -0.60 -9.70 4.60
CA VAL A 158 -1.33 -9.14 5.74
C VAL A 158 -0.29 -8.62 6.72
N TYR A 159 -0.45 -7.36 7.10
CA TYR A 159 0.31 -6.75 8.18
C TYR A 159 -0.58 -6.61 9.41
N VAL A 160 0.00 -6.88 10.57
CA VAL A 160 -0.61 -6.70 11.88
C VAL A 160 0.21 -5.72 12.71
N LEU A 161 -0.47 -4.90 13.49
CA LEU A 161 0.12 -3.99 14.45
C LEU A 161 -0.52 -4.23 15.82
N ASP A 162 0.33 -4.49 16.80
CA ASP A 162 -0.04 -4.40 18.22
C ASP A 162 0.16 -2.95 18.69
N GLY A 163 -0.94 -2.22 18.82
CA GLY A 163 -0.93 -0.84 19.29
C GLY A 163 -0.59 -0.70 20.79
N ALA A 164 -0.65 -1.79 21.55
CA ALA A 164 -0.31 -1.81 22.98
C ALA A 164 1.17 -2.19 23.23
N ALA A 165 1.91 -2.62 22.20
CA ALA A 165 3.34 -2.89 22.33
C ALA A 165 4.14 -1.62 22.65
N ASP A 166 5.23 -1.75 23.41
CA ASP A 166 6.12 -0.63 23.77
C ASP A 166 6.68 0.11 22.54
N LYS A 167 6.87 -0.63 21.44
CA LYS A 167 7.28 -0.11 20.13
C LYS A 167 6.38 -0.70 19.06
N PRO A 168 5.21 -0.10 18.79
CA PRO A 168 4.30 -0.56 17.77
C PRO A 168 5.00 -0.57 16.41
N ALA A 169 4.96 -1.69 15.70
CA ALA A 169 5.44 -1.77 14.33
C ALA A 169 4.61 -2.79 13.55
N PHE A 170 4.29 -2.47 12.30
CA PHE A 170 3.61 -3.41 11.42
C PHE A 170 4.53 -4.60 11.12
N ARG A 171 4.01 -5.81 11.32
CA ARG A 171 4.70 -7.07 11.02
C ARG A 171 3.83 -7.92 10.11
N ARG A 172 4.46 -8.74 9.28
CA ARG A 172 3.73 -9.70 8.44
C ARG A 172 3.05 -10.73 9.33
N ASP A 173 1.78 -11.00 9.06
CA ASP A 173 0.95 -11.94 9.81
C ASP A 173 0.52 -13.10 8.90
N PHE A 174 0.95 -14.31 9.24
CA PHE A 174 0.53 -15.56 8.58
C PHE A 174 -0.29 -16.45 9.51
N SER A 175 -0.81 -15.89 10.60
CA SER A 175 -1.61 -16.61 11.58
C SER A 175 -2.98 -17.01 11.02
N VAL A 176 -3.66 -17.89 11.75
CA VAL A 176 -5.06 -18.28 11.46
C VAL A 176 -5.99 -17.05 11.43
N THR A 177 -5.67 -15.99 12.17
CA THR A 177 -6.47 -14.75 12.16
C THR A 177 -6.31 -13.91 10.89
N ALA A 178 -5.15 -13.99 10.22
CA ALA A 178 -4.92 -13.34 8.93
C ALA A 178 -5.50 -14.13 7.74
N ARG A 179 -5.76 -15.43 7.91
CA ARG A 179 -6.26 -16.35 6.88
C ARG A 179 -7.41 -15.78 6.05
N PRO A 180 -8.49 -15.19 6.63
CA PRO A 180 -9.62 -14.72 5.83
C PRO A 180 -9.22 -13.66 4.79
N LEU A 181 -8.26 -12.78 5.10
CA LEU A 181 -7.81 -11.73 4.18
C LEU A 181 -7.01 -12.29 2.99
N TYR A 182 -6.24 -13.36 3.22
CA TYR A 182 -5.54 -14.08 2.17
C TYR A 182 -6.49 -14.89 1.29
N LEU A 183 -7.46 -15.58 1.91
CA LEU A 183 -8.45 -16.36 1.16
C LEU A 183 -9.39 -15.46 0.36
N ASP A 184 -9.81 -14.32 0.89
CA ASP A 184 -10.59 -13.33 0.14
C ASP A 184 -9.85 -12.86 -1.12
N TYR A 185 -8.56 -12.55 -1.00
CA TYR A 185 -7.74 -12.17 -2.17
C TYR A 185 -7.62 -13.31 -3.18
N TYR A 186 -7.38 -14.53 -2.71
CA TYR A 186 -7.34 -15.72 -3.57
C TYR A 186 -8.66 -15.92 -4.33
N GLU A 187 -9.80 -15.84 -3.65
CA GLU A 187 -11.12 -16.01 -4.24
C GLU A 187 -11.47 -14.87 -5.20
N ALA A 188 -11.00 -13.63 -4.95
CA ALA A 188 -11.11 -12.53 -5.90
C ALA A 188 -10.39 -12.85 -7.21
N LEU A 189 -9.12 -13.26 -7.15
CA LEU A 189 -8.34 -13.65 -8.33
C LEU A 189 -8.93 -14.87 -9.05
N LYS A 190 -9.51 -15.82 -8.29
CA LYS A 190 -10.16 -17.01 -8.85
C LYS A 190 -11.41 -16.64 -9.65
N ARG A 191 -12.22 -15.70 -9.15
CA ARG A 191 -13.44 -15.21 -9.82
C ARG A 191 -13.15 -14.52 -11.15
N GLU A 192 -11.97 -13.92 -11.32
CA GLU A 192 -11.56 -13.33 -12.60
C GLU A 192 -11.36 -14.38 -13.71
N GLY A 193 -11.24 -15.68 -13.38
CA GLY A 193 -11.18 -16.76 -14.37
C GLY A 193 -9.89 -16.78 -15.21
N ARG A 194 -8.82 -16.12 -14.74
CA ARG A 194 -7.53 -15.99 -15.46
C ARG A 194 -6.36 -16.61 -14.68
N PRO A 195 -6.41 -17.91 -14.32
CA PRO A 195 -5.38 -18.53 -13.48
C PRO A 195 -3.98 -18.44 -14.09
N ARG A 196 -3.85 -18.46 -15.43
CA ARG A 196 -2.55 -18.32 -16.11
C ARG A 196 -1.88 -16.97 -15.88
N VAL A 197 -2.66 -15.92 -15.63
CA VAL A 197 -2.16 -14.56 -15.35
C VAL A 197 -1.82 -14.43 -13.88
N HIS A 198 -2.67 -14.97 -12.99
CA HIS A 198 -2.60 -14.72 -11.56
C HIS A 198 -1.96 -15.83 -10.73
N TYR A 199 -1.49 -16.93 -11.34
CA TYR A 199 -1.09 -18.12 -10.60
C TYR A 199 -0.08 -17.87 -9.48
N ARG A 200 0.88 -16.95 -9.68
CA ARG A 200 1.87 -16.58 -8.67
C ARG A 200 1.21 -15.92 -7.46
N ALA A 201 0.34 -14.94 -7.70
CA ALA A 201 -0.39 -14.24 -6.66
C ALA A 201 -1.38 -15.19 -5.94
N MET A 202 -2.09 -16.03 -6.68
CA MET A 202 -2.99 -17.05 -6.14
C MET A 202 -2.23 -18.06 -5.25
N ALA A 203 -1.09 -18.57 -5.72
CA ALA A 203 -0.29 -19.54 -4.98
C ALA A 203 0.35 -18.92 -3.72
N ALA A 204 0.84 -17.68 -3.79
CA ALA A 204 1.32 -16.95 -2.62
C ALA A 204 0.21 -16.78 -1.57
N ALA A 205 -1.01 -16.40 -1.99
CA ALA A 205 -2.16 -16.25 -1.11
C ALA A 205 -2.54 -17.57 -0.40
N LEU A 206 -2.58 -18.68 -1.16
CA LEU A 206 -2.88 -20.01 -0.61
C LEU A 206 -1.85 -20.46 0.44
N VAL A 207 -0.56 -20.25 0.17
CA VAL A 207 0.51 -20.59 1.13
C VAL A 207 0.44 -19.69 2.36
N ALA A 208 0.19 -18.40 2.18
CA ALA A 208 0.11 -17.43 3.26
C ALA A 208 -1.09 -17.65 4.20
N ALA A 209 -2.18 -18.26 3.71
CA ALA A 209 -3.37 -18.58 4.49
C ALA A 209 -3.14 -19.64 5.60
N ALA A 210 -1.99 -20.33 5.58
CA ALA A 210 -1.59 -21.33 6.57
C ALA A 210 -2.65 -22.42 6.83
N ASP A 211 -3.43 -22.76 5.80
CA ASP A 211 -4.33 -23.92 5.78
C ASP A 211 -3.76 -24.95 4.80
N THR A 212 -2.91 -25.84 5.31
CA THR A 212 -2.15 -26.76 4.45
C THR A 212 -3.05 -27.67 3.64
N VAL A 213 -4.14 -28.18 4.22
CA VAL A 213 -5.07 -29.09 3.53
C VAL A 213 -5.78 -28.37 2.38
N PHE A 214 -6.31 -27.17 2.65
CA PHE A 214 -6.93 -26.33 1.64
C PHE A 214 -5.94 -25.93 0.55
N ALA A 215 -4.76 -25.44 0.93
CA ALA A 215 -3.71 -25.02 0.01
C ALA A 215 -3.25 -26.17 -0.89
N CYS A 216 -3.05 -27.38 -0.34
CA CYS A 216 -2.69 -28.56 -1.12
C CYS A 216 -3.71 -28.87 -2.22
N ARG A 217 -5.01 -28.86 -1.88
CA ARG A 217 -6.09 -29.13 -2.85
C ARG A 217 -6.13 -28.05 -3.93
N GLU A 218 -6.15 -26.78 -3.54
CA GLU A 218 -6.26 -25.67 -4.49
C GLU A 218 -5.00 -25.49 -5.35
N LEU A 219 -3.80 -25.71 -4.83
CA LEU A 219 -2.55 -25.66 -5.60
C LEU A 219 -2.47 -26.78 -6.65
N ARG A 220 -2.99 -27.98 -6.36
CA ARG A 220 -3.12 -29.05 -7.36
C ARG A 220 -4.12 -28.71 -8.44
N ALA A 221 -5.26 -28.13 -8.07
CA ALA A 221 -6.25 -27.64 -9.04
C ALA A 221 -5.64 -26.54 -9.92
N LEU A 222 -4.89 -25.60 -9.32
CA LEU A 222 -4.17 -24.55 -10.04
C LEU A 222 -3.14 -25.15 -11.00
N GLN A 223 -2.31 -26.12 -10.57
CA GLN A 223 -1.34 -26.78 -11.45
C GLN A 223 -2.01 -27.45 -12.67
N LYS A 224 -3.17 -28.09 -12.48
CA LYS A 224 -3.94 -28.71 -13.59
C LYS A 224 -4.48 -27.68 -14.58
N ALA A 225 -4.77 -26.46 -14.12
CA ALA A 225 -5.27 -25.37 -14.98
C ALA A 225 -4.16 -24.62 -15.74
N LEU A 226 -2.89 -24.84 -15.38
CA LEU A 226 -1.73 -24.18 -15.99
C LEU A 226 -1.14 -25.00 -17.15
N PRO A 227 -0.46 -24.35 -18.10
CA PRO A 227 0.33 -25.05 -19.11
C PRO A 227 1.42 -25.92 -18.47
N ALA A 228 1.74 -27.06 -19.09
CA ALA A 228 2.77 -27.98 -18.60
C ALA A 228 4.18 -27.35 -18.49
N SER A 229 4.43 -26.25 -19.21
CA SER A 229 5.67 -25.47 -19.12
C SER A 229 5.81 -24.67 -17.82
N VAL A 230 4.74 -24.54 -17.01
CA VAL A 230 4.77 -23.82 -15.74
C VAL A 230 5.17 -24.78 -14.60
N ASP A 231 6.37 -24.60 -14.08
CA ASP A 231 6.86 -25.28 -12.87
C ASP A 231 6.35 -24.57 -11.60
N LEU A 232 5.10 -24.83 -11.22
CA LEU A 232 4.52 -24.29 -9.98
C LEU A 232 5.26 -24.80 -8.73
N PRO A 233 5.61 -26.10 -8.58
CA PRO A 233 6.37 -26.59 -7.43
C PRO A 233 7.72 -25.90 -7.27
N GLY A 234 8.46 -25.71 -8.36
CA GLY A 234 9.73 -24.98 -8.34
C GLY A 234 9.55 -23.52 -7.98
N TRP A 235 8.51 -22.87 -8.48
CA TRP A 235 8.19 -21.50 -8.11
C TRP A 235 7.83 -21.36 -6.62
N LEU A 236 7.04 -22.27 -6.05
CA LEU A 236 6.66 -22.27 -4.63
C LEU A 236 7.87 -22.28 -3.69
N ARG A 237 8.96 -22.97 -4.06
CA ARG A 237 10.23 -22.99 -3.29
C ARG A 237 10.91 -21.62 -3.20
N THR A 238 10.52 -20.65 -4.03
CA THR A 238 11.07 -19.30 -3.98
C THR A 238 10.38 -18.42 -2.93
N LEU A 239 9.16 -18.77 -2.50
CA LEU A 239 8.33 -17.97 -1.58
C LEU A 239 9.05 -17.51 -0.30
N PRO A 240 9.86 -18.34 0.38
CA PRO A 240 10.60 -17.91 1.58
C PRO A 240 11.56 -16.75 1.34
N ARG A 241 12.11 -16.61 0.12
CA ARG A 241 13.02 -15.49 -0.21
C ARG A 241 12.30 -14.14 -0.23
N ALA A 242 11.00 -14.14 -0.48
CA ALA A 242 10.12 -12.98 -0.35
C ALA A 242 9.56 -12.83 1.08
N GLY A 243 9.87 -13.76 1.99
CA GLY A 243 9.42 -13.80 3.38
C GLY A 243 7.98 -14.30 3.58
N TYR A 244 7.50 -15.14 2.68
CA TYR A 244 6.33 -16.02 2.91
C TYR A 244 6.74 -17.31 3.65
N PRO A 245 5.78 -18.05 4.21
CA PRO A 245 6.04 -19.40 4.73
C PRO A 245 6.61 -20.34 3.65
N GLY A 246 7.46 -21.27 4.09
CA GLY A 246 7.88 -22.39 3.24
C GLY A 246 6.72 -23.33 2.94
N PHE A 247 6.66 -23.82 1.71
CA PHE A 247 5.63 -24.77 1.30
C PHE A 247 6.17 -25.75 0.27
N GLU A 248 5.89 -27.04 0.48
CA GLU A 248 6.31 -28.10 -0.42
C GLU A 248 5.09 -28.87 -0.93
N LEU A 249 4.78 -28.71 -2.21
CA LEU A 249 3.63 -29.39 -2.83
C LEU A 249 3.78 -30.92 -2.84
N ALA A 250 5.02 -31.43 -2.84
CA ALA A 250 5.30 -32.87 -2.75
C ALA A 250 4.86 -33.48 -1.41
N GLY A 251 4.86 -32.69 -0.33
CA GLY A 251 4.41 -33.11 1.00
C GLY A 251 2.88 -33.18 1.13
N CYS A 252 2.14 -32.65 0.16
CA CYS A 252 0.69 -32.77 0.11
C CYS A 252 0.32 -34.23 -0.15
N LYS A 253 -0.33 -34.88 0.82
CA LYS A 253 -0.91 -36.21 0.65
C LYS A 253 -2.16 -36.14 -0.21
N GLY A 254 -2.34 -37.16 -1.05
CA GLY A 254 -3.43 -37.31 -2.04
C GLY A 254 -4.78 -37.06 -1.43
#